data_AF-A0A7X7NHK7-F1
#
_entry.id   AF-A0A7X7NHK7-F1
#
_cell.length_a   1.000
_cell.length_b   1.000
_cell.length_c   1.000
_cell.angle_alpha   90.00
_cell.angle_beta   90.00
_cell.angle_gamma   90.00
#
_symmetry.space_group_name_H-M   'P 1'
#
loop_
_entity.id
_entity.type
_entity.pdbx_description
1 polymer ?
#
loop_
_entity_poly.entity_id
_entity_poly.type
_entity_poly.pdbx_seq_one_letter_code
_entity_poly.pdbx_strand_id
1 'polypeptide(L)'
;QGGTIVFDCGPDPVTITLDQPAKIFNDAKPDVTIDGGGLITLSGGGTSRILYMNTCDQDLHWTTSHCNDQDHPRLTVQNLTFADGNAINISNEGERGGGGAIWARGGRLKIVNCRFFNNHCAYGGPDVGGGAVRVFDQYRDLPVYVVNSTFGGAQGYGNEGSNGGGISSIGVSWTIINCLFSHNRATGSGASSPEDGLPGGGNGGAIYNDGNTMTLSITGTLIENNNVNAHGSAIFFVTNDYTGNISIENSVIRNNTGGSWYTLPGISMHPQTRQKITDSVIE
;
A
#
# COMPACT_ATOMS: atom_id res chain seq x y z
N GLN A 1 -19.71 -12.59 5.74
CA GLN A 1 -20.88 -12.74 4.84
C GLN A 1 -20.63 -12.10 3.45
N GLY A 2 -19.73 -11.12 3.31
CA GLY A 2 -19.47 -10.44 2.04
C GLY A 2 -20.62 -9.51 1.63
N GLY A 3 -20.61 -9.02 0.37
CA GLY A 3 -21.60 -8.05 -0.11
C GLY A 3 -21.29 -6.61 0.31
N THR A 4 -22.31 -5.74 0.22
CA THR A 4 -22.19 -4.33 0.59
C THR A 4 -22.43 -4.14 2.10
N ILE A 5 -21.48 -3.50 2.76
CA ILE A 5 -21.48 -3.15 4.18
C ILE A 5 -21.52 -1.62 4.27
N VAL A 6 -22.57 -1.11 4.92
CA VAL A 6 -22.78 0.31 5.23
C VAL A 6 -23.01 0.46 6.74
N PHE A 7 -22.77 1.66 7.27
CA PHE A 7 -22.85 1.93 8.70
C PHE A 7 -23.98 2.92 8.99
N ASP A 8 -24.91 2.52 9.84
CA ASP A 8 -26.04 3.35 10.27
C ASP A 8 -25.79 3.90 11.69
N CYS A 9 -24.81 4.79 11.79
CA CYS A 9 -24.35 5.36 13.07
C CYS A 9 -24.90 6.77 13.34
N GLY A 10 -25.82 7.26 12.51
CA GLY A 10 -26.30 8.64 12.56
C GLY A 10 -25.45 9.63 11.74
N PRO A 11 -25.66 10.94 11.91
CA PRO A 11 -25.04 11.97 11.07
C PRO A 11 -23.62 12.35 11.48
N ASP A 12 -23.20 11.99 12.69
CA ASP A 12 -21.91 12.38 13.25
C ASP A 12 -20.80 11.38 12.87
N PRO A 13 -19.53 11.82 12.71
CA PRO A 13 -18.42 10.92 12.48
C PRO A 13 -18.23 9.92 13.64
N VAL A 14 -17.95 8.65 13.29
CA VAL A 14 -17.77 7.57 14.25
C VAL A 14 -16.47 6.82 14.00
N THR A 15 -15.73 6.58 15.09
CA THR A 15 -14.57 5.68 15.10
C THR A 15 -14.96 4.33 15.66
N ILE A 16 -14.71 3.28 14.86
CA ILE A 16 -14.84 1.88 15.25
C ILE A 16 -13.43 1.35 15.44
N THR A 17 -13.06 1.05 16.68
CA THR A 17 -11.77 0.45 17.00
C THR A 17 -11.86 -1.07 16.95
N LEU A 18 -10.97 -1.69 16.18
CA LEU A 18 -10.86 -3.13 16.03
C LEU A 18 -9.71 -3.64 16.90
N ASP A 19 -10.00 -4.63 17.74
CA ASP A 19 -9.00 -5.34 18.55
C ASP A 19 -8.30 -6.46 17.75
N GLN A 20 -8.88 -6.88 16.63
CA GLN A 20 -8.34 -7.88 15.72
C GLN A 20 -8.70 -7.55 14.25
N PRO A 21 -7.94 -8.07 13.27
CA PRO A 21 -8.23 -7.79 11.87
C PRO A 21 -9.60 -8.32 11.45
N ALA A 22 -10.37 -7.48 10.76
CA ALA A 22 -11.54 -7.93 10.03
C ALA A 22 -11.09 -8.69 8.78
N LYS A 23 -11.44 -9.99 8.76
CA LYS A 23 -11.02 -10.94 7.75
C LYS A 23 -12.04 -11.06 6.62
N ILE A 24 -11.55 -11.02 5.38
CA ILE A 24 -12.36 -11.31 4.19
C ILE A 24 -12.23 -12.80 3.87
N PHE A 25 -13.28 -13.56 4.12
CA PHE A 25 -13.33 -15.00 3.82
C PHE A 25 -13.49 -15.25 2.33
N ASN A 26 -12.74 -16.21 1.79
CA ASN A 26 -12.65 -16.44 0.35
C ASN A 26 -13.90 -17.13 -0.22
N ASP A 27 -14.66 -17.82 0.62
CA ASP A 27 -15.91 -18.51 0.30
C ASP A 27 -17.17 -17.67 0.59
N ALA A 28 -16.99 -16.41 1.00
CA ALA A 28 -18.08 -15.45 1.13
C ALA A 28 -18.60 -14.98 -0.25
N LYS A 29 -19.56 -14.04 -0.26
CA LYS A 29 -19.99 -13.40 -1.51
C LYS A 29 -18.77 -12.84 -2.28
N PRO A 30 -18.65 -13.08 -3.60
CA PRO A 30 -17.46 -12.69 -4.37
C PRO A 30 -17.15 -11.20 -4.29
N ASP A 31 -18.16 -10.35 -4.37
CA ASP A 31 -18.01 -8.90 -4.34
C ASP A 31 -18.29 -8.37 -2.93
N VAL A 32 -17.33 -7.63 -2.39
CA VAL A 32 -17.38 -7.06 -1.05
C VAL A 32 -17.14 -5.56 -1.15
N THR A 33 -18.09 -4.76 -0.68
CA THR A 33 -17.92 -3.30 -0.60
C THR A 33 -18.07 -2.88 0.84
N ILE A 34 -17.08 -2.17 1.38
CA ILE A 34 -17.17 -1.52 2.69
C ILE A 34 -17.23 -0.03 2.43
N ASP A 35 -18.39 0.57 2.71
CA ASP A 35 -18.64 2.00 2.48
C ASP A 35 -18.88 2.72 3.80
N GLY A 36 -17.97 3.63 4.14
CA GLY A 36 -18.04 4.43 5.36
C GLY A 36 -18.90 5.69 5.25
N GLY A 37 -19.47 6.00 4.08
CA GLY A 37 -20.27 7.21 3.87
C GLY A 37 -19.54 8.54 4.13
N GLY A 38 -18.22 8.50 4.32
CA GLY A 38 -17.40 9.65 4.71
C GLY A 38 -17.39 9.95 6.22
N LEU A 39 -18.12 9.17 7.01
CA LEU A 39 -18.27 9.39 8.46
C LEU A 39 -17.53 8.34 9.30
N ILE A 40 -17.14 7.22 8.71
CA ILE A 40 -16.57 6.09 9.45
C ILE A 40 -15.05 6.09 9.41
N THR A 41 -14.47 6.03 10.60
CA THR A 41 -13.07 5.66 10.82
C THR A 41 -13.02 4.23 11.32
N LEU A 42 -12.32 3.35 10.61
CA LEU A 42 -11.89 2.05 11.14
C LEU A 42 -10.50 2.25 11.73
N SER A 43 -10.35 2.00 13.03
CA SER A 43 -9.08 2.18 13.73
C SER A 43 -8.54 0.84 14.23
N GLY A 44 -7.23 0.63 14.09
CA GLY A 44 -6.54 -0.51 14.71
C GLY A 44 -6.15 -0.27 16.17
N GLY A 45 -6.46 0.91 16.73
CA GLY A 45 -6.13 1.28 18.10
C GLY A 45 -4.63 1.31 18.41
N GLY A 46 -3.77 1.34 17.39
CA GLY A 46 -2.33 1.22 17.51
C GLY A 46 -1.84 -0.17 17.86
N THR A 47 -2.71 -1.20 17.84
CA THR A 47 -2.37 -2.56 18.28
C THR A 47 -2.72 -3.65 17.27
N SER A 48 -3.60 -3.35 16.32
CA SER A 48 -4.15 -4.34 15.40
C SER A 48 -4.13 -3.89 13.95
N ARG A 49 -3.94 -4.81 13.01
CA ARG A 49 -4.23 -4.56 11.60
C ARG A 49 -5.74 -4.44 11.43
N ILE A 50 -6.19 -3.58 10.51
CA ILE A 50 -7.63 -3.33 10.31
C ILE A 50 -8.27 -4.38 9.39
N LEU A 51 -7.80 -4.53 8.15
CA LEU A 51 -8.36 -5.45 7.15
C LEU A 51 -7.33 -6.48 6.69
N TYR A 52 -7.77 -7.73 6.55
CA TYR A 52 -6.95 -8.81 6.03
C TYR A 52 -7.71 -9.64 5.00
N MET A 53 -7.14 -9.74 3.79
CA MET A 53 -7.65 -10.56 2.69
C MET A 53 -6.51 -11.41 2.15
N ASN A 54 -6.65 -12.73 2.17
CA ASN A 54 -5.62 -13.64 1.69
C ASN A 54 -6.23 -14.92 1.12
N THR A 55 -6.29 -15.02 -0.20
CA THR A 55 -6.77 -16.24 -0.87
C THR A 55 -5.90 -17.46 -0.59
N CYS A 56 -4.63 -17.27 -0.23
CA CYS A 56 -3.69 -18.33 0.11
C CYS A 56 -3.68 -18.71 1.60
N ASP A 57 -4.49 -18.05 2.42
CA ASP A 57 -4.63 -18.41 3.83
C ASP A 57 -5.74 -19.45 4.00
N GLN A 58 -5.36 -20.65 4.46
CA GLN A 58 -6.30 -21.76 4.65
C GLN A 58 -7.36 -21.44 5.70
N ASP A 59 -7.05 -20.58 6.69
CA ASP A 59 -8.00 -20.15 7.72
C ASP A 59 -9.10 -19.22 7.15
N LEU A 60 -8.88 -18.66 5.95
CA LEU A 60 -9.88 -17.91 5.19
C LEU A 60 -10.62 -18.79 4.16
N HIS A 61 -10.37 -20.10 4.22
CA HIS A 61 -10.87 -21.16 3.35
C HIS A 61 -10.30 -21.09 1.93
N TRP A 62 -9.75 -22.18 1.41
CA TRP A 62 -9.38 -22.27 0.00
C TRP A 62 -10.59 -22.64 -0.85
N THR A 63 -10.82 -21.88 -1.93
CA THR A 63 -11.90 -22.18 -2.89
C THR A 63 -11.37 -22.71 -4.22
N THR A 64 -10.06 -22.66 -4.45
CA THR A 64 -9.38 -23.19 -5.64
C THR A 64 -8.02 -23.81 -5.28
N SER A 65 -7.41 -24.55 -6.20
CA SER A 65 -6.02 -25.03 -6.06
C SER A 65 -4.96 -23.99 -6.42
N HIS A 66 -5.36 -22.80 -6.88
CA HIS A 66 -4.48 -21.73 -7.38
C HIS A 66 -4.80 -20.44 -6.64
N CYS A 67 -4.52 -20.41 -5.34
CA CYS A 67 -4.86 -19.27 -4.50
C CYS A 67 -4.23 -17.95 -4.98
N ASN A 68 -3.03 -18.02 -5.57
CA ASN A 68 -2.25 -16.88 -6.04
C ASN A 68 -2.75 -16.29 -7.38
N ASP A 69 -3.78 -16.87 -8.00
CA ASP A 69 -4.46 -16.28 -9.17
C ASP A 69 -5.96 -16.56 -9.11
N GLN A 70 -6.56 -16.20 -7.96
CA GLN A 70 -7.98 -16.41 -7.71
C GLN A 70 -8.77 -15.14 -7.99
N ASP A 71 -9.90 -15.27 -8.70
CA ASP A 71 -10.74 -14.15 -9.17
C ASP A 71 -11.44 -13.35 -8.06
N HIS A 72 -11.77 -13.99 -6.93
CA HIS A 72 -12.44 -13.39 -5.79
C HIS A 72 -11.76 -13.81 -4.48
N PRO A 73 -11.90 -13.06 -3.37
CA PRO A 73 -12.78 -11.90 -3.16
C PRO A 73 -12.41 -10.65 -3.97
N ARG A 74 -13.42 -9.84 -4.33
CA ARG A 74 -13.25 -8.51 -4.93
C ARG A 74 -13.65 -7.46 -3.91
N LEU A 75 -12.66 -6.96 -3.18
CA LEU A 75 -12.82 -5.98 -2.12
C LEU A 75 -12.74 -4.55 -2.67
N THR A 76 -13.80 -3.78 -2.46
CA THR A 76 -13.79 -2.32 -2.59
C THR A 76 -13.93 -1.71 -1.20
N VAL A 77 -13.00 -0.84 -0.82
CA VAL A 77 -13.13 0.05 0.34
C VAL A 77 -13.38 1.46 -0.16
N GLN A 78 -14.41 2.12 0.37
CA GLN A 78 -14.74 3.47 -0.06
C GLN A 78 -15.26 4.38 1.04
N ASN A 79 -14.97 5.68 0.90
CA ASN A 79 -15.45 6.73 1.81
C ASN A 79 -15.11 6.44 3.29
N LEU A 80 -13.93 5.88 3.55
CA LEU A 80 -13.47 5.45 4.87
C LEU A 80 -12.21 6.21 5.30
N THR A 81 -12.04 6.33 6.61
CA THR A 81 -10.74 6.61 7.21
C THR A 81 -10.19 5.34 7.85
N PHE A 82 -8.94 5.00 7.57
CA PHE A 82 -8.18 3.94 8.21
C PHE A 82 -7.11 4.58 9.08
N ALA A 83 -7.18 4.37 10.39
CA ALA A 83 -6.29 5.01 11.35
C ALA A 83 -5.64 4.00 12.29
N ASP A 84 -4.40 4.29 12.72
CA ASP A 84 -3.75 3.56 13.81
C ASP A 84 -3.70 2.04 13.61
N GLY A 85 -3.65 1.58 12.36
CA GLY A 85 -3.47 0.17 12.03
C GLY A 85 -2.05 -0.28 12.34
N ASN A 86 -1.87 -1.45 12.93
CA ASN A 86 -0.55 -1.92 13.38
C ASN A 86 -0.30 -3.39 13.00
N ALA A 87 0.77 -3.63 12.24
CA ALA A 87 1.28 -4.94 11.88
C ALA A 87 2.71 -5.22 12.40
N ILE A 88 3.29 -4.37 13.25
CA ILE A 88 4.67 -4.47 13.75
C ILE A 88 4.96 -5.82 14.42
N ASN A 89 4.01 -6.33 15.21
CA ASN A 89 4.16 -7.56 15.99
C ASN A 89 3.70 -8.82 15.24
N ILE A 90 3.33 -8.70 13.96
CA ILE A 90 2.95 -9.85 13.14
C ILE A 90 4.25 -10.44 12.56
N SER A 91 4.42 -11.76 12.69
CA SER A 91 5.56 -12.47 12.10
C SER A 91 5.71 -12.11 10.62
N ASN A 92 6.94 -11.82 10.19
CA ASN A 92 7.27 -11.60 8.79
C ASN A 92 7.37 -12.90 7.98
N GLU A 93 7.06 -14.05 8.58
CA GLU A 93 6.92 -15.31 7.85
C GLU A 93 5.87 -15.17 6.72
N GLY A 94 6.27 -15.48 5.49
CA GLY A 94 5.44 -15.28 4.30
C GLY A 94 5.06 -13.81 4.06
N GLU A 95 5.93 -12.87 4.45
CA GLU A 95 5.80 -11.43 4.17
C GLU A 95 4.54 -10.79 4.81
N ARG A 96 4.05 -11.39 5.89
CA ARG A 96 2.80 -11.02 6.57
C ARG A 96 2.90 -9.78 7.46
N GLY A 97 4.07 -9.24 7.77
CA GLY A 97 4.18 -8.04 8.62
C GLY A 97 4.06 -6.70 7.88
N GLY A 98 3.66 -6.70 6.60
CA GLY A 98 3.29 -5.50 5.85
C GLY A 98 1.86 -5.03 6.14
N GLY A 99 1.46 -3.86 5.63
CA GLY A 99 0.05 -3.44 5.59
C GLY A 99 -0.57 -3.24 6.97
N GLY A 100 -0.24 -2.14 7.65
CA GLY A 100 -0.80 -1.81 8.97
C GLY A 100 -2.32 -1.61 8.94
N ALA A 101 -2.84 -0.95 7.90
CA ALA A 101 -4.28 -0.86 7.68
C ALA A 101 -4.81 -2.08 6.93
N ILE A 102 -4.27 -2.34 5.73
CA ILE A 102 -4.80 -3.36 4.82
C ILE A 102 -3.65 -4.23 4.32
N TRP A 103 -3.81 -5.55 4.47
CA TRP A 103 -2.98 -6.53 3.78
C TRP A 103 -3.87 -7.36 2.85
N ALA A 104 -3.49 -7.44 1.58
CA ALA A 104 -4.26 -8.09 0.52
C ALA A 104 -3.39 -9.02 -0.36
N ARG A 105 -3.83 -10.26 -0.54
CA ARG A 105 -3.27 -11.22 -1.51
C ARG A 105 -4.38 -11.99 -2.19
N GLY A 106 -4.28 -12.15 -3.51
CA GLY A 106 -5.34 -12.77 -4.30
C GLY A 106 -6.50 -11.83 -4.59
N GLY A 107 -7.45 -12.32 -5.38
CA GLY A 107 -8.68 -11.60 -5.65
C GLY A 107 -8.42 -10.25 -6.31
N ARG A 108 -9.20 -9.25 -5.90
CA ARG A 108 -9.08 -7.86 -6.36
C ARG A 108 -9.24 -6.89 -5.19
N LEU A 109 -8.39 -5.87 -5.14
CA LEU A 109 -8.55 -4.71 -4.26
C LEU A 109 -8.82 -3.44 -5.06
N LYS A 110 -9.73 -2.60 -4.56
CA LYS A 110 -9.97 -1.24 -5.03
C LYS A 110 -10.18 -0.29 -3.84
N ILE A 111 -9.56 0.89 -3.91
CA ILE A 111 -9.58 1.91 -2.84
C ILE A 111 -10.10 3.22 -3.44
N VAL A 112 -11.18 3.77 -2.89
CA VAL A 112 -11.82 4.98 -3.43
C VAL A 112 -12.19 5.96 -2.31
N ASN A 113 -11.74 7.21 -2.40
CA ASN A 113 -12.11 8.25 -1.44
C ASN A 113 -11.77 7.87 0.02
N CYS A 114 -10.61 7.26 0.23
CA CYS A 114 -10.16 6.80 1.55
C CYS A 114 -9.03 7.65 2.11
N ARG A 115 -8.87 7.63 3.43
CA ARG A 115 -7.78 8.29 4.16
C ARG A 115 -7.03 7.26 5.00
N PHE A 116 -5.71 7.32 5.02
CA PHE A 116 -4.84 6.39 5.76
C PHE A 116 -3.88 7.18 6.63
N PHE A 117 -4.07 7.11 7.94
CA PHE A 117 -3.30 7.88 8.92
C PHE A 117 -2.64 6.99 9.96
N ASN A 118 -1.38 7.27 10.30
CA ASN A 118 -0.67 6.64 11.41
C ASN A 118 -0.71 5.11 11.41
N ASN A 119 -0.68 4.50 10.22
CA ASN A 119 -0.61 3.06 10.10
C ASN A 119 0.84 2.62 10.06
N HIS A 120 1.13 1.53 10.78
CA HIS A 120 2.47 1.00 10.94
C HIS A 120 2.54 -0.46 10.48
N CYS A 121 3.53 -0.79 9.66
CA CYS A 121 3.94 -2.17 9.42
C CYS A 121 5.29 -2.44 10.09
N ALA A 122 5.83 -3.67 9.97
CA ALA A 122 7.14 -3.98 10.53
C ALA A 122 8.21 -2.96 10.09
N TYR A 123 9.09 -2.55 11.02
CA TYR A 123 10.05 -1.47 10.78
C TYR A 123 11.29 -1.89 9.96
N GLY A 124 11.53 -3.19 9.83
CA GLY A 124 12.64 -3.77 9.07
C GLY A 124 12.19 -4.99 8.27
N GLY A 125 12.97 -5.35 7.25
CA GLY A 125 12.74 -6.48 6.36
C GLY A 125 12.73 -6.07 4.89
N PRO A 126 13.54 -6.70 4.02
CA PRO A 126 13.69 -6.27 2.63
C PRO A 126 12.37 -6.31 1.83
N ASP A 127 11.54 -7.35 2.03
CA ASP A 127 10.30 -7.57 1.26
C ASP A 127 9.02 -7.21 2.05
N VAL A 128 9.18 -6.43 3.12
CA VAL A 128 8.08 -6.00 3.98
C VAL A 128 7.82 -4.51 3.76
N GLY A 129 6.56 -4.11 3.70
CA GLY A 129 6.27 -2.69 3.51
C GLY A 129 4.80 -2.37 3.50
N GLY A 130 4.50 -1.14 3.07
CA GLY A 130 3.14 -0.64 3.02
C GLY A 130 2.69 -0.31 4.42
N GLY A 131 3.19 0.78 5.01
CA GLY A 131 2.80 1.19 6.36
C GLY A 131 1.28 1.22 6.50
N ALA A 132 0.58 1.72 5.48
CA ALA A 132 -0.86 1.53 5.35
C ALA A 132 -1.25 0.25 4.60
N VAL A 133 -0.87 0.11 3.33
CA VAL A 133 -1.43 -0.94 2.44
C VAL A 133 -0.36 -1.80 1.80
N ARG A 134 -0.50 -3.13 1.92
CA ARG A 134 0.35 -4.14 1.28
C ARG A 134 -0.45 -5.01 0.33
N VAL A 135 0.04 -5.21 -0.90
CA VAL A 135 -0.66 -6.04 -1.91
C VAL A 135 0.25 -7.06 -2.62
N PHE A 136 -0.34 -8.21 -2.95
CA PHE A 136 0.21 -9.29 -3.77
C PHE A 136 -0.87 -9.94 -4.67
N ASP A 137 -0.42 -10.71 -5.67
CA ASP A 137 -1.21 -11.73 -6.39
C ASP A 137 -2.61 -11.26 -6.86
N GLN A 138 -2.70 -10.10 -7.49
CA GLN A 138 -3.97 -9.64 -8.00
C GLN A 138 -4.40 -10.47 -9.22
N TYR A 139 -5.68 -10.88 -9.26
CA TYR A 139 -6.17 -11.76 -10.32
C TYR A 139 -5.81 -11.22 -11.72
N ARG A 140 -5.18 -12.08 -12.53
CA ARG A 140 -4.66 -11.78 -13.89
C ARG A 140 -3.67 -10.61 -13.95
N ASP A 141 -2.90 -10.40 -12.89
CA ASP A 141 -1.91 -9.33 -12.75
C ASP A 141 -2.48 -7.91 -12.98
N LEU A 142 -3.80 -7.77 -12.86
CA LEU A 142 -4.49 -6.50 -13.08
C LEU A 142 -4.12 -5.50 -11.97
N PRO A 143 -4.07 -4.19 -12.26
CA PRO A 143 -3.61 -3.21 -11.28
C PRO A 143 -4.62 -3.01 -10.15
N VAL A 144 -4.14 -2.62 -8.96
CA VAL A 144 -4.99 -2.04 -7.92
C VAL A 144 -5.27 -0.58 -8.27
N TYR A 145 -6.55 -0.21 -8.20
CA TYR A 145 -6.98 1.17 -8.38
C TYR A 145 -7.08 1.89 -7.04
N VAL A 146 -6.38 3.01 -6.93
CA VAL A 146 -6.42 3.92 -5.77
C VAL A 146 -6.83 5.29 -6.28
N VAL A 147 -8.02 5.73 -5.88
CA VAL A 147 -8.66 6.92 -6.45
C VAL A 147 -9.05 7.89 -5.35
N ASN A 148 -8.75 9.18 -5.53
CA ASN A 148 -9.17 10.25 -4.63
C ASN A 148 -8.82 9.99 -3.16
N SER A 149 -7.66 9.39 -2.89
CA SER A 149 -7.29 8.91 -1.55
C SER A 149 -6.07 9.62 -0.99
N THR A 150 -5.96 9.68 0.34
CA THR A 150 -4.86 10.32 1.05
C THR A 150 -4.12 9.32 1.93
N PHE A 151 -2.79 9.27 1.82
CA PHE A 151 -1.88 8.52 2.68
C PHE A 151 -0.99 9.51 3.41
N GLY A 152 -1.25 9.69 4.70
CA GLY A 152 -0.70 10.79 5.49
C GLY A 152 -1.49 12.08 5.30
N GLY A 153 -0.86 13.16 4.85
CA GLY A 153 -1.58 14.42 4.55
C GLY A 153 -1.09 15.62 5.33
N ALA A 154 -0.52 15.39 6.52
CA ALA A 154 0.13 16.42 7.33
C ALA A 154 1.13 15.76 8.30
N GLN A 155 2.02 16.57 8.88
CA GLN A 155 2.91 16.14 9.94
C GLN A 155 2.09 15.52 11.09
N GLY A 156 2.51 14.33 11.55
CA GLY A 156 1.80 13.58 12.60
C GLY A 156 0.64 12.69 12.11
N TYR A 157 0.41 12.61 10.79
CA TYR A 157 -0.55 11.68 10.17
C TYR A 157 0.13 10.62 9.29
N GLY A 158 1.45 10.69 9.15
CA GLY A 158 2.24 9.82 8.28
C GLY A 158 2.11 8.34 8.61
N ASN A 159 2.15 7.50 7.57
CA ASN A 159 2.25 6.06 7.75
C ASN A 159 3.73 5.63 7.73
N GLU A 160 4.07 4.58 8.46
CA GLU A 160 5.44 4.10 8.59
C GLU A 160 5.57 2.60 8.32
N GLY A 161 6.61 2.21 7.61
CA GLY A 161 6.88 0.80 7.35
C GLY A 161 8.32 0.57 6.93
N SER A 162 8.77 -0.68 6.90
CA SER A 162 10.14 -1.00 6.47
C SER A 162 10.43 -0.42 5.08
N ASN A 163 9.51 -0.67 4.13
CA ASN A 163 9.46 -0.05 2.81
C ASN A 163 8.07 0.54 2.57
N GLY A 164 7.93 1.47 1.63
CA GLY A 164 6.62 1.96 1.18
C GLY A 164 5.81 2.52 2.33
N GLY A 165 6.21 3.65 2.91
CA GLY A 165 5.54 4.19 4.11
C GLY A 165 4.02 4.31 3.92
N GLY A 166 3.58 4.77 2.75
CA GLY A 166 2.16 4.74 2.36
C GLY A 166 1.71 3.34 1.90
N ILE A 167 2.14 2.94 0.71
CA ILE A 167 1.72 1.68 0.07
C ILE A 167 2.89 0.87 -0.44
N SER A 168 2.70 -0.45 -0.51
CA SER A 168 3.62 -1.31 -1.22
C SER A 168 2.99 -2.51 -1.93
N SER A 169 3.68 -2.98 -2.96
CA SER A 169 3.39 -4.25 -3.63
C SER A 169 4.64 -4.99 -4.07
N ILE A 170 4.48 -6.31 -4.23
CA ILE A 170 5.40 -7.17 -4.97
C ILE A 170 4.60 -7.87 -6.07
N GLY A 171 5.08 -7.78 -7.31
CA GLY A 171 4.45 -8.41 -8.48
C GLY A 171 3.11 -7.81 -8.90
N VAL A 172 2.70 -6.68 -8.33
CA VAL A 172 1.39 -6.07 -8.59
C VAL A 172 1.54 -4.62 -9.07
N SER A 173 0.82 -4.32 -10.15
CA SER A 173 0.69 -2.99 -10.75
C SER A 173 -0.22 -2.07 -9.94
N TRP A 174 0.02 -0.76 -10.03
CA TRP A 174 -0.82 0.28 -9.41
C TRP A 174 -1.36 1.25 -10.44
N THR A 175 -2.61 1.68 -10.24
CA THR A 175 -3.19 2.84 -10.92
C THR A 175 -3.69 3.83 -9.87
N ILE A 176 -2.96 4.93 -9.72
CA ILE A 176 -3.13 5.94 -8.69
C ILE A 176 -3.65 7.22 -9.34
N ILE A 177 -4.82 7.68 -8.91
CA ILE A 177 -5.52 8.79 -9.56
C ILE A 177 -5.98 9.79 -8.50
N ASN A 178 -5.61 11.06 -8.65
CA ASN A 178 -6.03 12.16 -7.78
C ASN A 178 -5.74 11.90 -6.30
N CYS A 179 -4.55 11.39 -5.98
CA CYS A 179 -4.20 11.02 -4.61
C CYS A 179 -3.22 12.03 -3.98
N LEU A 180 -3.08 11.94 -2.65
CA LEU A 180 -2.06 12.61 -1.87
C LEU A 180 -1.26 11.58 -1.09
N PHE A 181 0.06 11.61 -1.24
CA PHE A 181 1.01 10.88 -0.39
C PHE A 181 1.92 11.88 0.29
N SER A 182 1.76 12.10 1.59
CA SER A 182 2.65 13.00 2.29
C SER A 182 2.98 12.60 3.71
N HIS A 183 4.19 12.97 4.15
CA HIS A 183 4.69 12.70 5.50
C HIS A 183 4.81 11.21 5.83
N ASN A 184 4.80 10.31 4.84
CA ASN A 184 5.03 8.89 5.06
C ASN A 184 6.54 8.61 5.20
N ARG A 185 6.87 7.51 5.88
CA ARG A 185 8.27 7.15 6.18
C ARG A 185 8.56 5.68 5.91
N ALA A 186 9.64 5.44 5.16
CA ALA A 186 10.27 4.13 5.08
C ALA A 186 11.41 4.03 6.11
N THR A 187 11.24 3.17 7.11
CA THR A 187 12.09 3.09 8.31
C THR A 187 13.19 2.03 8.25
N GLY A 188 13.11 1.09 7.31
CA GLY A 188 14.12 0.03 7.17
C GLY A 188 15.49 0.58 6.78
N SER A 189 16.50 -0.29 6.71
CA SER A 189 17.84 0.10 6.27
C SER A 189 18.55 -1.08 5.61
N GLY A 190 19.47 -0.79 4.68
CA GLY A 190 20.22 -1.81 3.93
C GLY A 190 19.57 -2.28 2.63
N ALA A 191 18.46 -1.66 2.20
CA ALA A 191 17.76 -1.97 0.95
C ALA A 191 17.38 -3.47 0.84
N SER A 192 17.23 -3.99 -0.38
CA SER A 192 16.82 -5.37 -0.64
C SER A 192 17.96 -6.40 -0.48
N SER A 193 19.20 -5.94 -0.35
CA SER A 193 20.39 -6.76 -0.09
C SER A 193 21.09 -6.20 1.15
N PRO A 194 20.66 -6.59 2.36
CA PRO A 194 21.14 -5.98 3.58
C PRO A 194 22.66 -6.09 3.69
N GLU A 195 23.34 -4.97 3.57
CA GLU A 195 24.77 -4.84 3.87
C GLU A 195 24.99 -5.01 5.37
N ASP A 196 26.11 -5.62 5.75
CA ASP A 196 26.64 -5.62 7.13
C ASP A 196 25.64 -6.02 8.24
N GLY A 197 24.74 -6.97 7.96
CA GLY A 197 23.79 -7.49 8.96
C GLY A 197 22.63 -6.55 9.31
N LEU A 198 22.39 -5.53 8.49
CA LEU A 198 21.21 -4.67 8.60
C LEU A 198 19.90 -5.47 8.41
N PRO A 199 18.78 -5.02 8.99
CA PRO A 199 17.51 -5.75 8.91
C PRO A 199 16.87 -5.75 7.51
N GLY A 200 17.38 -4.95 6.58
CA GLY A 200 16.83 -4.78 5.23
C GLY A 200 15.68 -3.77 5.18
N GLY A 201 15.41 -3.32 3.95
CA GLY A 201 14.37 -2.35 3.61
C GLY A 201 14.85 -0.91 3.60
N GLY A 202 13.95 0.03 3.84
CA GLY A 202 14.21 1.46 3.78
C GLY A 202 14.01 2.05 2.39
N ASN A 203 13.16 1.45 1.56
CA ASN A 203 12.91 1.87 0.19
C ASN A 203 11.49 2.45 0.03
N GLY A 204 11.34 3.51 -0.76
CA GLY A 204 10.03 4.05 -1.12
C GLY A 204 9.35 4.78 0.04
N GLY A 205 9.69 6.05 0.30
CA GLY A 205 9.09 6.80 1.41
C GLY A 205 7.54 6.85 1.31
N ALA A 206 6.99 7.05 0.11
CA ALA A 206 5.57 6.92 -0.15
C ALA A 206 5.19 5.55 -0.74
N ILE A 207 5.85 5.17 -1.85
CA ILE A 207 5.47 4.01 -2.68
C ILE A 207 6.66 3.08 -2.84
N TYR A 208 6.46 1.80 -2.53
CA TYR A 208 7.37 0.70 -2.89
C TYR A 208 6.68 -0.25 -3.86
N ASN A 209 7.25 -0.44 -5.06
CA ASN A 209 6.70 -1.34 -6.06
C ASN A 209 7.83 -2.13 -6.72
N ASP A 210 7.89 -3.42 -6.42
CA ASP A 210 8.94 -4.36 -6.86
C ASP A 210 8.33 -5.60 -7.52
N GLY A 211 9.02 -6.23 -8.46
CA GLY A 211 8.51 -7.38 -9.23
C GLY A 211 9.13 -7.48 -10.62
N ASN A 212 8.49 -8.23 -11.51
CA ASN A 212 8.93 -8.42 -12.90
C ASN A 212 8.16 -7.45 -13.83
N THR A 213 7.21 -7.96 -14.59
CA THR A 213 6.33 -7.16 -15.45
C THR A 213 5.26 -6.45 -14.64
N MET A 214 5.42 -5.15 -14.40
CA MET A 214 4.42 -4.32 -13.73
C MET A 214 4.35 -2.92 -14.30
N THR A 215 3.23 -2.24 -14.07
CA THR A 215 3.04 -0.83 -14.39
C THR A 215 2.69 -0.04 -13.13
N LEU A 216 3.43 1.05 -12.89
CA LEU A 216 3.03 2.10 -11.95
C LEU A 216 2.48 3.29 -12.74
N SER A 217 1.17 3.51 -12.69
CA SER A 217 0.50 4.65 -13.33
C SER A 217 0.04 5.64 -12.28
N ILE A 218 0.45 6.90 -12.41
CA ILE A 218 0.17 8.00 -11.48
C ILE A 218 -0.40 9.17 -12.27
N THR A 219 -1.60 9.64 -11.89
CA THR A 219 -2.26 10.77 -12.53
C THR A 219 -2.84 11.73 -11.51
N GLY A 220 -2.68 13.05 -11.71
CA GLY A 220 -3.31 14.06 -10.87
C GLY A 220 -2.88 14.03 -9.40
N THR A 221 -1.70 13.47 -9.09
CA THR A 221 -1.32 13.08 -7.73
C THR A 221 -0.20 13.96 -7.18
N LEU A 222 -0.25 14.23 -5.87
CA LEU A 222 0.79 14.95 -5.14
C LEU A 222 1.53 13.97 -4.22
N ILE A 223 2.86 13.90 -4.35
CA ILE A 223 3.75 13.11 -3.49
C ILE A 223 4.78 14.04 -2.86
N GLU A 224 4.62 14.37 -1.58
CA GLU A 224 5.48 15.37 -0.94
C GLU A 224 5.83 15.10 0.52
N ASN A 225 6.98 15.62 0.96
CA ASN A 225 7.39 15.55 2.37
C ASN A 225 7.51 14.12 2.93
N ASN A 226 7.74 13.12 2.08
CA ASN A 226 8.01 11.75 2.53
C ASN A 226 9.50 11.57 2.85
N ASN A 227 9.82 10.62 3.72
CA ASN A 227 11.19 10.38 4.18
C ASN A 227 11.61 8.91 4.00
N VAL A 228 12.87 8.70 3.67
CA VAL A 228 13.43 7.36 3.46
C VAL A 228 14.86 7.25 3.98
N ASN A 229 15.26 6.03 4.34
CA ASN A 229 16.62 5.74 4.77
C ASN A 229 17.53 5.24 3.64
N ALA A 230 17.05 4.43 2.68
CA ALA A 230 17.88 3.79 1.67
C ALA A 230 17.66 4.35 0.25
N HIS A 231 16.49 4.12 -0.36
CA HIS A 231 16.24 4.48 -1.77
C HIS A 231 14.83 5.02 -2.00
N GLY A 232 14.67 5.88 -3.00
CA GLY A 232 13.37 6.38 -3.45
C GLY A 232 12.59 7.14 -2.38
N SER A 233 12.96 8.37 -2.04
CA SER A 233 12.25 9.15 -1.01
C SER A 233 10.76 9.35 -1.32
N ALA A 234 10.41 9.48 -2.60
CA ALA A 234 9.03 9.42 -3.08
C ALA A 234 8.67 7.98 -3.48
N ILE A 235 9.37 7.45 -4.48
CA ILE A 235 9.01 6.20 -5.15
C ILE A 235 10.24 5.31 -5.27
N PHE A 236 10.09 4.05 -4.88
CA PHE A 236 11.00 2.99 -5.27
C PHE A 236 10.26 2.04 -6.23
N PHE A 237 10.73 1.98 -7.47
CA PHE A 237 10.12 1.18 -8.53
C PHE A 237 11.19 0.31 -9.21
N VAL A 238 11.11 -1.01 -9.01
CA VAL A 238 12.04 -1.98 -9.57
C VAL A 238 11.29 -3.03 -10.39
N THR A 239 11.82 -3.30 -11.58
CA THR A 239 11.38 -4.36 -12.48
C THR A 239 12.57 -5.26 -12.75
N ASN A 240 12.60 -6.44 -12.13
CA ASN A 240 13.78 -7.33 -12.10
C ASN A 240 14.19 -7.86 -13.48
N ASP A 241 13.24 -7.93 -14.41
CA ASP A 241 13.45 -8.38 -15.79
C ASP A 241 13.40 -7.23 -16.82
N TYR A 242 13.34 -5.98 -16.35
CA TYR A 242 13.25 -4.77 -17.19
C TYR A 242 12.01 -4.68 -18.09
N THR A 243 10.97 -5.48 -17.82
CA THR A 243 9.76 -5.52 -18.67
C THR A 243 8.67 -4.56 -18.24
N GLY A 244 8.70 -4.01 -17.03
CA GLY A 244 7.71 -3.06 -16.54
C GLY A 244 7.95 -1.60 -16.96
N ASN A 245 7.09 -0.71 -16.49
CA ASN A 245 7.14 0.72 -16.81
C ASN A 245 6.47 1.61 -15.75
N ILE A 246 6.85 2.89 -15.74
CA ILE A 246 6.23 3.94 -14.93
C ILE A 246 5.63 5.03 -15.83
N SER A 247 4.43 5.50 -15.48
CA SER A 247 3.77 6.62 -16.14
C SER A 247 3.34 7.65 -15.10
N ILE A 248 3.77 8.90 -15.26
CA ILE A 248 3.46 10.01 -14.34
C ILE A 248 2.87 11.15 -15.17
N GLU A 249 1.62 11.49 -14.92
CA GLU A 249 0.87 12.49 -15.69
C GLU A 249 0.20 13.50 -14.77
N ASN A 250 0.26 14.79 -15.10
CA ASN A 250 -0.41 15.86 -14.36
C ASN A 250 -0.15 15.82 -12.83
N SER A 251 1.07 15.49 -12.41
CA SER A 251 1.40 15.19 -11.03
C SER A 251 2.57 16.03 -10.51
N VAL A 252 2.67 16.16 -9.19
CA VAL A 252 3.75 16.90 -8.53
C VAL A 252 4.42 15.99 -7.50
N ILE A 253 5.74 15.87 -7.61
CA ILE A 253 6.58 15.13 -6.67
C ILE A 253 7.65 16.10 -6.18
N ARG A 254 7.64 16.43 -4.88
CA ARG A 254 8.53 17.47 -4.32
C ARG A 254 8.86 17.26 -2.86
N ASN A 255 9.95 17.85 -2.39
CA ASN A 255 10.30 17.91 -0.95
C ASN A 255 10.39 16.52 -0.27
N ASN A 256 10.67 15.46 -1.01
CA ASN A 256 10.86 14.13 -0.44
C ASN A 256 12.34 13.94 -0.08
N THR A 257 12.63 13.53 1.15
CA THR A 257 13.97 13.64 1.75
C THR A 257 14.60 12.30 2.09
N GLY A 258 15.93 12.30 2.19
CA GLY A 258 16.74 11.11 2.48
C GLY A 258 17.08 10.32 1.22
N GLY A 259 17.51 9.08 1.41
CA GLY A 259 17.76 8.10 0.34
C GLY A 259 18.87 8.43 -0.66
N SER A 260 19.04 7.50 -1.62
CA SER A 260 20.04 7.54 -2.68
C SER A 260 19.54 6.77 -3.92
N TRP A 261 20.38 6.68 -4.96
CA TRP A 261 20.07 5.98 -6.22
C TRP A 261 18.85 6.58 -6.95
N TYR A 262 18.93 7.86 -7.27
CA TYR A 262 17.89 8.60 -7.97
C TYR A 262 18.14 8.65 -9.47
N THR A 263 17.21 8.08 -10.23
CA THR A 263 17.14 8.28 -11.69
C THR A 263 16.35 9.55 -12.01
N LEU A 264 15.40 9.91 -11.15
CA LEU A 264 14.74 11.22 -11.09
C LEU A 264 14.69 11.68 -9.62
N PRO A 265 14.55 12.99 -9.32
CA PRO A 265 14.49 13.48 -7.94
C PRO A 265 13.48 12.69 -7.09
N GLY A 266 13.99 12.05 -6.03
CA GLY A 266 13.19 11.22 -5.11
C GLY A 266 12.66 9.88 -5.68
N ILE A 267 13.00 9.51 -6.92
CA ILE A 267 12.55 8.28 -7.58
C ILE A 267 13.74 7.38 -7.89
N SER A 268 13.73 6.20 -7.26
CA SER A 268 14.69 5.14 -7.51
C SER A 268 14.10 4.10 -8.45
N MET A 269 14.78 3.86 -9.55
CA MET A 269 14.45 2.86 -10.57
C MET A 269 15.66 2.58 -11.44
N HIS A 270 15.68 1.45 -12.15
CA HIS A 270 16.72 1.17 -13.13
C HIS A 270 16.76 2.24 -14.23
N PRO A 271 17.96 2.63 -14.73
CA PRO A 271 18.09 3.58 -15.83
C PRO A 271 17.36 3.14 -17.12
N GLN A 272 17.17 1.83 -17.31
CA GLN A 272 16.50 1.22 -18.45
C GLN A 272 14.97 1.18 -18.30
N THR A 273 14.44 1.50 -17.12
CA THR A 273 13.00 1.48 -16.89
C THR A 273 12.30 2.40 -17.88
N ARG A 274 11.32 1.86 -18.61
CA ARG A 274 10.52 2.66 -19.53
C ARG A 274 9.69 3.65 -18.73
N GLN A 275 9.82 4.93 -19.05
CA GLN A 275 9.14 6.02 -18.36
C GLN A 275 8.36 6.89 -19.34
N LYS A 276 7.15 7.30 -18.94
CA LYS A 276 6.36 8.32 -19.62
C LYS A 276 6.01 9.40 -18.60
N ILE A 277 6.49 10.63 -18.83
CA ILE A 277 6.24 11.76 -17.93
C ILE A 277 5.60 12.87 -18.76
N THR A 278 4.41 13.30 -18.37
CA THR A 278 3.63 14.32 -19.09
C THR A 278 3.11 15.35 -18.10
N ASP A 279 3.27 16.63 -18.39
CA ASP A 279 2.71 17.75 -17.60
C ASP A 279 2.92 17.61 -16.07
N SER A 280 4.10 17.14 -15.66
CA SER A 280 4.40 16.83 -14.26
C SER A 280 5.67 17.52 -13.78
N VAL A 281 5.71 17.86 -12.49
CA VAL A 281 6.85 18.47 -11.81
C VAL A 281 7.48 17.44 -10.87
N ILE A 282 8.79 17.22 -10.99
CA ILE A 282 9.57 16.29 -10.17
C ILE A 282 10.83 17.03 -9.72
N GLU A 283 10.89 17.41 -8.44
CA GLU A 283 11.94 18.26 -7.85
C GLU A 283 12.40 17.81 -6.45
#